data_AF-A0A179DIW4-F1
#
_entry.id   AF-A0A179DIW4-F1
#
_cell.length_a   1.000
_cell.length_b   1.000
_cell.length_c   1.000
_cell.angle_alpha   90.00
_cell.angle_beta   90.00
_cell.angle_gamma   90.00
#
_symmetry.space_group_name_H-M   'P 1'
#
loop_
_entity.id
_entity.type
_entity.pdbx_description
1 polymer ?
#
loop_
_entity_poly.entity_id
_entity_poly.type
_entity_poly.pdbx_seq_one_letter_code
_entity_poly.pdbx_strand_id
1 'polypeptide(L)'
;MENSSALRKQEKSVESKLNELIFLLNNGEINSNGIKFTDKTNIEVGTQLSEPELIAEFKKVDDDELTRLEKLDKIDLILQSNFIDTKVVKSIAIKRYSEFIIQGLIGIVMLTLGFAMIILPSPAYFEMFTIFHFTTNDGFTLMDLISLIVILTGVFLIIKGYFKFAEQY
;
A
#
# COMPACT_ATOMS: atom_id res chain seq x y z
N MET A 1 27.72 14.81 37.21
CA MET A 1 26.74 14.51 38.28
C MET A 1 25.36 15.13 38.04
N GLU A 2 25.16 15.97 37.01
CA GLU A 2 23.90 16.68 36.74
C GLU A 2 22.79 15.83 36.07
N ASN A 3 23.14 14.72 35.41
CA ASN A 3 22.18 13.93 34.63
C ASN A 3 21.31 12.99 35.51
N SER A 4 21.78 12.64 36.71
CA SER A 4 21.07 11.71 37.61
C SER A 4 19.96 12.39 38.43
N SER A 5 20.09 13.70 38.67
CA SER A 5 19.06 14.50 39.36
C SER A 5 17.86 14.82 38.47
N ALA A 6 18.07 14.98 37.16
CA ALA A 6 17.00 15.19 36.17
C ALA A 6 16.13 13.95 36.00
N LEU A 7 16.73 12.76 35.89
CA LEU A 7 16.02 11.48 35.76
C LEU A 7 15.16 11.18 37.00
N ARG A 8 15.70 11.39 38.21
CA ARG A 8 14.94 11.22 39.46
C ARG A 8 13.78 12.19 39.60
N LYS A 9 13.87 13.38 39.00
CA LYS A 9 12.80 14.39 39.02
C LYS A 9 11.69 14.01 38.03
N GLN A 10 12.04 13.38 36.92
CA GLN A 10 11.10 12.86 35.94
C GLN A 10 10.35 11.62 36.48
N GLU A 11 11.05 10.69 37.11
CA GLU A 11 10.43 9.52 37.77
C GLU A 11 9.42 9.93 38.84
N LYS A 12 9.79 10.87 39.73
CA LYS A 12 8.87 11.42 40.74
C LYS A 12 7.65 12.12 40.12
N SER A 13 7.81 12.76 38.97
CA SER A 13 6.72 13.42 38.25
C SER A 13 5.76 12.41 37.64
N VAL A 14 6.28 11.32 37.08
CA VAL A 14 5.48 10.21 36.52
C VAL A 14 4.71 9.50 37.61
N GLU A 15 5.36 9.19 38.73
CA GLU A 15 4.73 8.52 39.88
C GLU A 15 3.64 9.39 40.53
N SER A 16 3.86 10.72 40.59
CA SER A 16 2.85 11.68 41.03
C SER A 16 1.62 11.71 40.13
N LYS A 17 1.81 11.69 38.80
CA LYS A 17 0.71 11.65 37.81
C LYS A 17 -0.03 10.32 37.83
N LEU A 18 0.67 9.22 38.08
CA LEU A 18 0.08 7.89 38.21
C LEU A 18 -0.82 7.81 39.45
N ASN A 19 -0.36 8.35 40.57
CA ASN A 19 -1.14 8.41 41.81
C ASN A 19 -2.35 9.34 41.67
N GLU A 20 -2.21 10.45 40.96
CA GLU A 20 -3.34 11.34 40.61
C GLU A 20 -4.37 10.61 39.74
N LEU A 21 -3.93 9.83 38.74
CA LEU A 21 -4.80 9.03 37.90
C LEU A 21 -5.53 7.95 38.74
N ILE A 22 -4.82 7.25 39.63
CA ILE A 22 -5.42 6.26 40.53
C ILE A 22 -6.44 6.92 41.47
N PHE A 23 -6.14 8.11 42.00
CA PHE A 23 -7.07 8.87 42.83
C PHE A 23 -8.33 9.30 42.06
N LEU A 24 -8.18 9.75 40.81
CA LEU A 24 -9.29 10.14 39.94
C LEU A 24 -10.14 8.93 39.52
N LEU A 25 -9.54 7.76 39.31
CA LEU A 25 -10.28 6.52 39.05
C LEU A 25 -11.02 6.01 40.29
N ASN A 26 -10.45 6.17 41.48
CA ASN A 26 -11.01 5.62 42.72
C ASN A 26 -12.10 6.52 43.32
N ASN A 27 -12.02 7.84 43.11
CA ASN A 27 -13.00 8.82 43.59
C ASN A 27 -13.95 9.33 42.51
N GLY A 28 -13.71 9.02 41.23
CA GLY A 28 -14.67 9.28 40.17
C GLY A 28 -15.78 8.24 40.23
N GLU A 29 -17.02 8.66 40.44
CA GLU A 29 -18.18 7.84 40.12
C GLU A 29 -18.12 7.50 38.62
N ILE A 30 -17.50 6.36 38.26
CA ILE A 30 -17.51 5.85 36.89
C ILE A 30 -18.91 5.31 36.62
N ASN A 31 -19.83 6.26 36.41
CA ASN A 31 -21.19 6.03 36.00
C ASN A 31 -21.14 5.48 34.56
N SER A 32 -21.73 4.30 34.35
CA SER A 32 -21.62 3.48 33.12
C SER A 32 -22.16 4.15 31.85
N ASN A 33 -22.62 5.40 31.93
CA ASN A 33 -23.23 6.14 30.82
C ASN A 33 -22.35 7.28 30.27
N GLY A 34 -21.13 7.47 30.79
CA GLY A 34 -20.24 8.59 30.43
C GLY A 34 -18.90 8.23 29.77
N ILE A 35 -18.61 6.94 29.53
CA ILE A 35 -17.28 6.50 29.09
C ILE A 35 -17.17 6.57 27.55
N LYS A 36 -16.87 7.76 27.01
CA LYS A 36 -16.36 7.94 25.63
C LYS A 36 -14.84 8.21 25.58
N PHE A 37 -14.12 7.84 26.63
CA PHE A 37 -12.68 8.17 26.78
C PHE A 37 -11.76 6.95 26.85
N THR A 38 -12.26 5.72 26.69
CA THR A 38 -11.45 4.49 26.70
C THR A 38 -10.85 4.10 25.35
N ASP A 39 -11.06 4.89 24.29
CA ASP A 39 -10.52 4.58 22.96
C ASP A 39 -9.15 5.23 22.67
N LYS A 40 -8.63 6.06 23.58
CA LYS A 40 -7.38 6.82 23.34
C LYS A 40 -6.23 6.49 24.27
N THR A 41 -6.47 5.74 25.34
CA THR A 41 -5.44 5.44 26.36
C THR A 41 -5.12 3.95 26.47
N ASN A 42 -5.82 3.10 25.72
CA ASN A 42 -5.45 1.70 25.61
C ASN A 42 -4.43 1.49 24.48
N ILE A 43 -3.16 1.49 24.89
CA ILE A 43 -2.15 0.51 24.46
C ILE A 43 -1.53 0.78 23.07
N GLU A 44 -0.78 1.88 23.00
CA GLU A 44 0.38 2.06 22.12
C GLU A 44 1.67 1.52 22.81
N VAL A 45 1.52 0.49 23.65
CA VAL A 45 2.62 -0.10 24.44
C VAL A 45 2.42 -1.61 24.53
N GLY A 46 2.76 -2.31 23.45
CA GLY A 46 2.73 -3.77 23.40
C GLY A 46 2.53 -4.31 21.99
N THR A 47 3.62 -4.40 21.22
CA THR A 47 3.75 -5.29 20.05
C THR A 47 2.63 -5.22 19.01
N GLN A 48 2.35 -4.05 18.44
CA GLN A 48 1.69 -4.01 17.14
C GLN A 48 2.72 -4.39 16.08
N LEU A 49 2.68 -5.64 15.62
CA LEU A 49 3.51 -6.10 14.52
C LEU A 49 3.07 -5.37 13.25
N SER A 50 4.03 -4.88 12.46
CA SER A 50 3.70 -4.28 11.17
C SER A 50 3.11 -5.34 10.23
N GLU A 51 2.24 -5.00 9.27
CA GLU A 51 1.67 -5.96 8.30
C GLU A 51 2.66 -6.99 7.69
N PRO A 52 3.91 -6.64 7.31
CA PRO A 52 4.87 -7.64 6.84
C PRO A 52 5.30 -8.65 7.92
N GLU A 53 5.30 -8.25 9.19
CA GLU A 53 5.59 -9.12 10.33
C GLU A 53 4.40 -10.00 10.67
N LEU A 54 3.17 -9.47 10.61
CA LEU A 54 1.92 -10.25 10.73
C LEU A 54 1.82 -11.34 9.66
N ILE A 55 2.09 -10.98 8.40
CA ILE A 55 2.07 -11.94 7.29
C ILE A 55 3.17 -13.00 7.48
N ALA A 56 4.34 -12.62 8.00
CA ALA A 56 5.39 -13.57 8.33
C ALA A 56 5.03 -14.47 9.52
N GLU A 57 4.31 -13.95 10.51
CA GLU A 57 3.78 -14.70 11.67
C GLU A 57 2.74 -15.72 11.21
N PHE A 58 1.76 -15.32 10.40
CA PHE A 58 0.75 -16.22 9.83
C PHE A 58 1.38 -17.31 8.96
N LYS A 59 2.40 -16.97 8.17
CA LYS A 59 3.13 -17.94 7.36
C LYS A 59 3.90 -18.95 8.23
N LYS A 60 4.47 -18.52 9.36
CA LYS A 60 5.11 -19.42 10.34
C LYS A 60 4.10 -20.36 11.01
N VAL A 61 2.87 -19.91 11.29
CA VAL A 61 1.82 -20.76 11.85
C VAL A 61 1.34 -21.83 10.85
N ASP A 62 1.39 -21.52 9.55
CA ASP A 62 1.09 -22.48 8.50
C ASP A 62 2.22 -23.52 8.30
N ASP A 63 3.48 -23.09 8.41
CA ASP A 63 4.66 -23.98 8.33
C ASP A 63 4.90 -24.83 9.61
N ASP A 64 4.33 -24.46 10.76
CA ASP A 64 4.43 -25.23 12.02
C ASP A 64 3.72 -26.60 11.90
N GLU A 65 4.30 -27.67 12.46
CA GLU A 65 3.70 -29.03 12.55
C GLU A 65 2.55 -29.12 13.58
N LEU A 66 1.79 -28.04 13.76
CA LEU A 66 0.66 -27.99 14.68
C LEU A 66 -0.58 -28.68 14.12
N THR A 67 -1.40 -29.19 15.03
CA THR A 67 -2.71 -29.74 14.68
C THR A 67 -3.62 -28.61 14.17
N ARG A 68 -4.55 -28.89 13.23
CA ARG A 68 -5.42 -27.86 12.63
C ARG A 68 -6.15 -26.97 13.66
N LEU A 69 -6.56 -27.54 14.79
CA LEU A 69 -7.20 -26.81 15.89
C LEU A 69 -6.23 -25.82 16.56
N GLU A 70 -5.00 -26.23 16.83
CA GLU A 70 -3.98 -25.38 17.44
C GLU A 70 -3.51 -24.26 16.50
N LYS A 71 -3.55 -24.51 15.18
CA LYS A 71 -3.34 -23.47 14.17
C LYS A 71 -4.45 -22.42 14.21
N LEU A 72 -5.72 -22.84 14.32
CA LEU A 72 -6.84 -21.91 14.47
C LEU A 72 -6.72 -21.08 15.75
N ASP A 73 -6.41 -21.69 16.88
CA ASP A 73 -6.27 -20.98 18.15
C ASP A 73 -5.11 -19.96 18.11
N LYS A 74 -3.98 -20.30 17.48
CA LYS A 74 -2.88 -19.35 17.25
C LYS A 74 -3.31 -18.20 16.33
N ILE A 75 -4.06 -18.49 15.26
CA ILE A 75 -4.57 -17.48 14.32
C ILE A 75 -5.53 -16.53 15.04
N ASP A 76 -6.46 -17.05 15.83
CA ASP A 76 -7.39 -16.26 16.64
C ASP A 76 -6.65 -15.40 17.67
N LEU A 77 -5.59 -15.92 18.29
CA LEU A 77 -4.76 -15.16 19.21
C LEU A 77 -3.97 -14.03 18.51
N ILE A 78 -3.46 -14.28 17.29
CA ILE A 78 -2.79 -13.25 16.49
C ILE A 78 -3.79 -12.16 16.04
N LEU A 79 -5.02 -12.54 15.68
CA LEU A 79 -6.09 -11.62 15.31
C LEU A 79 -6.60 -10.78 16.49
N GLN A 80 -6.72 -11.39 17.68
CA GLN A 80 -7.13 -10.68 18.90
C GLN A 80 -6.06 -9.73 19.41
N SER A 81 -4.78 -10.08 19.25
CA SER A 81 -3.65 -9.25 19.66
C SER A 81 -3.32 -8.15 18.66
N ASN A 82 -3.59 -8.35 17.37
CA ASN A 82 -3.34 -7.40 16.31
C ASN A 82 -4.66 -7.01 15.64
N PHE A 83 -5.37 -6.04 16.23
CA PHE A 83 -6.50 -5.40 15.57
C PHE A 83 -6.03 -4.81 14.23
N ILE A 84 -6.47 -5.41 13.13
CA ILE A 84 -6.25 -4.87 11.78
C ILE A 84 -7.01 -3.54 11.71
N ASP A 85 -6.30 -2.43 11.90
CA ASP A 85 -6.88 -1.10 11.83
C ASP A 85 -7.45 -0.88 10.42
N THR A 86 -8.76 -0.73 10.34
CA THR A 86 -9.51 -0.50 9.09
C THR A 86 -9.00 0.74 8.34
N LYS A 87 -8.38 1.71 9.03
CA LYS A 87 -7.77 2.88 8.38
C LYS A 87 -6.53 2.52 7.58
N VAL A 88 -5.72 1.57 8.06
CA VAL A 88 -4.50 1.11 7.36
C VAL A 88 -4.90 0.32 6.12
N VAL A 89 -5.87 -0.60 6.24
CA VAL A 89 -6.43 -1.36 5.10
C VAL A 89 -6.98 -0.41 4.03
N LYS A 90 -7.70 0.63 4.42
CA LYS A 90 -8.24 1.64 3.48
C LYS A 90 -7.12 2.43 2.80
N SER A 91 -6.05 2.80 3.53
CA SER A 91 -4.90 3.52 2.95
C SER A 91 -4.13 2.69 1.92
N ILE A 92 -3.99 1.39 2.17
CA ILE A 92 -3.30 0.44 1.29
C ILE A 92 -4.16 0.18 0.05
N ALA A 93 -5.48 0.01 0.21
CA ALA A 93 -6.41 -0.11 -0.91
C ALA A 93 -6.37 1.13 -1.82
N ILE A 94 -6.33 2.35 -1.25
CA ILE A 94 -6.24 3.60 -2.03
C ILE A 94 -4.90 3.69 -2.77
N LYS A 95 -3.78 3.35 -2.12
CA LYS A 95 -2.46 3.35 -2.76
C LYS A 95 -2.42 2.35 -3.92
N ARG A 96 -2.96 1.16 -3.75
CA ARG A 96 -3.04 0.13 -4.80
C ARG A 96 -3.95 0.54 -5.95
N TYR A 97 -5.10 1.16 -5.65
CA TYR A 97 -6.00 1.68 -6.68
C TYR A 97 -5.36 2.82 -7.48
N SER A 98 -4.55 3.67 -6.82
CA SER A 98 -3.81 4.72 -7.51
C SER A 98 -2.77 4.18 -8.48
N GLU A 99 -2.09 3.06 -8.14
CA GLU A 99 -1.12 2.43 -9.04
C GLU A 99 -1.80 1.90 -10.32
N PHE A 100 -2.98 1.28 -10.19
CA PHE A 100 -3.77 0.82 -11.33
C PHE A 100 -4.20 1.99 -12.23
N ILE A 101 -4.74 3.06 -11.64
CA ILE A 101 -5.16 4.25 -12.39
C ILE A 101 -3.99 4.87 -13.15
N ILE A 102 -2.85 5.05 -12.49
CA ILE A 102 -1.66 5.66 -13.10
C ILE A 102 -1.16 4.81 -14.27
N GLN A 103 -1.06 3.49 -14.08
CA GLN A 103 -0.63 2.58 -15.15
C GLN A 103 -1.60 2.58 -16.34
N GLY A 104 -2.90 2.58 -16.08
CA GLY A 104 -3.93 2.68 -17.12
C GLY A 104 -3.86 3.99 -17.89
N LEU A 105 -3.68 5.12 -17.19
CA LEU A 105 -3.60 6.45 -17.79
C LEU A 105 -2.35 6.58 -18.68
N ILE A 106 -1.20 6.10 -18.21
CA ILE A 106 0.03 6.02 -19.01
C ILE A 106 -0.16 5.14 -20.24
N GLY A 107 -0.81 3.99 -20.08
CA GLY A 107 -1.12 3.08 -21.19
C GLY A 107 -2.00 3.72 -22.26
N ILE A 108 -3.05 4.45 -21.84
CA ILE A 108 -3.93 5.20 -22.75
C ILE A 108 -3.14 6.29 -23.48
N VAL A 109 -2.30 7.06 -22.78
CA VAL A 109 -1.45 8.09 -23.39
C VAL A 109 -0.52 7.47 -24.44
N MET A 110 0.17 6.37 -24.11
CA MET A 110 1.01 5.62 -25.05
C MET A 110 0.22 5.17 -26.29
N LEU A 111 -1.00 4.66 -26.10
CA LEU A 111 -1.87 4.23 -27.21
C LEU A 111 -2.21 5.42 -28.11
N THR A 112 -2.67 6.54 -27.52
CA THR A 112 -3.03 7.74 -28.27
C THR A 112 -1.84 8.35 -29.01
N LEU A 113 -0.65 8.37 -28.40
CA LEU A 113 0.58 8.84 -29.03
C LEU A 113 1.02 7.92 -30.16
N GLY A 114 0.97 6.60 -29.97
CA GLY A 114 1.32 5.63 -31.00
C GLY A 114 0.40 5.73 -32.22
N PHE A 115 -0.90 5.83 -32.02
CA PHE A 115 -1.84 6.08 -33.12
C PHE A 115 -1.64 7.45 -33.77
N ALA A 116 -1.38 8.49 -32.99
CA ALA A 116 -1.07 9.82 -33.52
C ALA A 116 0.19 9.79 -34.41
N MET A 117 1.20 9.00 -34.06
CA MET A 117 2.42 8.82 -34.86
C MET A 117 2.18 8.07 -36.18
N ILE A 118 1.14 7.25 -36.29
CA ILE A 118 0.78 6.58 -37.55
C ILE A 118 0.01 7.53 -38.47
N ILE A 119 -0.89 8.33 -37.89
CA ILE A 119 -1.88 9.11 -38.65
C ILE A 119 -1.36 10.50 -39.03
N LEU A 120 -0.57 11.14 -38.17
CA LEU A 120 -0.11 12.50 -38.41
C LEU A 120 1.10 12.50 -39.35
N PRO A 121 1.12 13.40 -40.35
CA PRO A 121 2.27 13.55 -41.21
C PRO A 121 3.48 13.99 -40.38
N SER A 122 4.52 13.18 -40.43
CA SER A 122 5.74 13.41 -39.68
C SER A 122 6.63 14.41 -40.40
N PRO A 123 7.52 15.15 -39.70
CA PRO A 123 8.53 15.95 -40.37
C PRO A 123 9.32 15.08 -41.37
N ALA A 124 9.62 15.63 -42.56
CA ALA A 124 10.23 14.92 -43.69
C ALA A 124 11.51 14.14 -43.34
N TYR A 125 12.21 14.50 -42.26
CA TYR A 125 13.39 13.79 -41.77
C TYR A 125 13.11 12.37 -41.26
N PHE A 126 11.89 12.11 -40.75
CA PHE A 126 11.51 10.81 -40.20
C PHE A 126 10.97 9.85 -41.26
N GLU A 127 10.39 10.37 -42.35
CA GLU A 127 9.91 9.57 -43.49
C GLU A 127 11.05 9.05 -44.38
N MET A 128 12.26 9.61 -44.26
CA MET A 128 13.44 9.15 -45.02
C MET A 128 13.88 7.72 -44.69
N PHE A 129 13.50 7.18 -43.53
CA PHE A 129 13.83 5.81 -43.13
C PHE A 129 12.69 4.86 -43.47
N THR A 130 12.47 4.63 -44.76
CA THR A 130 11.48 3.66 -45.24
C THR A 130 12.12 2.28 -45.35
N ILE A 131 11.57 1.29 -44.62
CA ILE A 131 12.05 -0.09 -44.58
C ILE A 131 11.60 -0.84 -45.84
N PHE A 132 10.35 -0.62 -46.25
CA PHE A 132 9.77 -1.26 -47.43
C PHE A 132 8.95 -0.27 -48.23
N HIS A 133 9.32 -0.03 -49.50
CA HIS A 133 8.56 0.85 -50.37
C HIS A 133 7.47 0.05 -51.09
N PHE A 134 6.21 0.42 -50.89
CA PHE A 134 5.10 -0.12 -51.70
C PHE A 134 4.92 0.70 -52.99
N THR A 135 5.27 1.99 -52.94
CA THR A 135 5.22 2.96 -54.04
C THR A 135 6.38 3.95 -53.94
N THR A 136 6.66 4.73 -54.98
CA THR A 136 7.80 5.67 -55.01
C THR A 136 7.77 6.72 -53.89
N ASN A 137 6.58 7.04 -53.37
CA ASN A 137 6.37 8.06 -52.35
C ASN A 137 5.75 7.52 -51.05
N ASP A 138 5.60 6.20 -50.93
CA ASP A 138 4.87 5.61 -49.79
C ASP A 138 5.36 4.18 -49.50
N GLY A 139 5.49 3.86 -48.23
CA GLY A 139 6.11 2.64 -47.75
C GLY A 139 5.97 2.48 -46.24
N PHE A 140 6.30 1.28 -45.77
CA PHE A 140 6.40 1.01 -44.35
C PHE A 140 7.62 1.75 -43.77
N THR A 141 7.35 2.74 -42.92
CA THR A 141 8.41 3.59 -42.35
C THR A 141 8.96 3.02 -41.05
N LEU A 142 10.17 3.44 -40.67
CA LEU A 142 10.72 3.17 -39.34
C LEU A 142 9.82 3.76 -38.24
N MET A 143 9.11 4.84 -38.53
CA MET A 143 8.15 5.47 -37.63
C MET A 143 6.93 4.58 -37.37
N ASP A 144 6.43 3.86 -38.38
CA ASP A 144 5.36 2.87 -38.20
C ASP A 144 5.82 1.70 -37.32
N LEU A 145 7.08 1.29 -37.45
CA LEU A 145 7.64 0.26 -36.58
C LEU A 145 7.73 0.74 -35.12
N ILE A 146 8.24 1.96 -34.90
CA ILE A 146 8.37 2.54 -33.56
C ILE A 146 7.00 2.77 -32.93
N SER A 147 6.04 3.30 -33.70
CA SER A 147 4.68 3.51 -33.20
C SER A 147 3.99 2.20 -32.84
N LEU A 148 4.21 1.12 -33.60
CA LEU A 148 3.72 -0.21 -33.24
C LEU A 148 4.31 -0.71 -31.91
N ILE A 149 5.61 -0.50 -31.67
CA ILE A 149 6.25 -0.84 -30.39
C ILE A 149 5.65 -0.04 -29.24
N VAL A 150 5.39 1.25 -29.45
CA VAL A 150 4.76 2.13 -28.45
C VAL A 150 3.34 1.67 -28.13
N ILE A 151 2.53 1.34 -29.16
CA ILE A 151 1.17 0.80 -28.97
C ILE A 151 1.22 -0.52 -28.21
N LEU A 152 2.08 -1.46 -28.60
CA LEU A 152 2.24 -2.74 -27.91
C LEU A 152 2.64 -2.56 -26.45
N THR A 153 3.54 -1.62 -26.17
CA THR A 153 3.97 -1.30 -24.80
C THR A 153 2.82 -0.69 -23.98
N GLY A 154 2.02 0.20 -24.59
CA GLY A 154 0.83 0.77 -23.98
C GLY A 154 -0.22 -0.28 -23.63
N VAL A 155 -0.54 -1.18 -24.57
CA VAL A 155 -1.45 -2.31 -24.34
C VAL A 155 -0.90 -3.23 -23.26
N PHE A 156 0.39 -3.55 -23.30
CA PHE A 156 1.04 -4.39 -22.29
C PHE A 156 0.93 -3.78 -20.88
N LEU A 157 1.14 -2.46 -20.74
CA LEU A 157 0.99 -1.78 -19.45
C LEU A 157 -0.44 -1.86 -18.90
N ILE A 158 -1.44 -1.69 -19.78
CA ILE A 158 -2.87 -1.81 -19.40
C ILE A 158 -3.18 -3.22 -18.94
N ILE A 159 -2.77 -4.23 -19.72
CA ILE A 159 -2.98 -5.65 -19.39
C ILE A 159 -2.26 -6.01 -18.09
N LYS A 160 -1.00 -5.60 -17.93
CA LYS A 160 -0.23 -5.83 -16.70
C LYS A 160 -0.88 -5.18 -15.48
N GLY A 161 -1.39 -3.96 -15.64
CA GLY A 161 -2.17 -3.28 -14.59
C GLY A 161 -3.44 -4.04 -14.24
N TYR A 162 -4.16 -4.55 -15.24
CA TYR A 162 -5.35 -5.37 -15.05
C TYR A 162 -5.05 -6.68 -14.33
N PHE A 163 -4.03 -7.44 -14.75
CA PHE A 163 -3.62 -8.68 -14.06
C PHE A 163 -3.19 -8.43 -12.62
N LYS A 164 -2.40 -7.37 -12.37
CA LYS A 164 -1.97 -7.00 -11.01
C LYS A 164 -3.17 -6.67 -10.11
N PHE A 165 -4.24 -6.11 -10.66
CA PHE A 165 -5.49 -5.84 -9.96
C PHE A 165 -6.34 -7.12 -9.79
N ALA A 166 -6.41 -7.97 -10.81
CA ALA A 166 -7.22 -9.19 -10.83
C ALA A 166 -6.67 -10.30 -9.91
N GLU A 167 -5.35 -10.44 -9.78
CA GLU A 167 -4.71 -11.41 -8.88
C GLU A 167 -4.90 -11.07 -7.39
N GLN A 168 -5.50 -9.92 -7.08
CA GLN A 168 -5.78 -9.47 -5.71
C GLN A 168 -7.21 -9.75 -5.22
N TYR A 169 -8.06 -10.36 -6.06
CA TYR A 169 -9.41 -10.83 -5.72
C TYR A 169 -9.52 -12.35 -5.93
#